data_AF-A0A966S831-F1
#
_entry.id   AF-A0A966S831-F1
#
_cell.length_a   1.000
_cell.length_b   1.000
_cell.length_c   1.000
_cell.angle_alpha   90.00
_cell.angle_beta   90.00
_cell.angle_gamma   90.00
#
_symmetry.space_group_name_H-M   'P 1'
#
loop_
_entity.id
_entity.type
_entity.pdbx_description
1 polymer ?
#
loop_
_entity_poly.entity_id
_entity_poly.type
_entity_poly.pdbx_seq_one_letter_code
_entity_poly.pdbx_strand_id
1 'polypeptide(L)'
;MNKKMTAAEVVAQLRDGMTIGIGGWATRRKPMALVREILRSPLRDLTVVAYGGPDVGLLAAAGKLRKLIFGFVSLDVLPLDMHFRNARQAGAFEVMELDEGMVQLGLRAAAMRVPFLPTPVGLGTDVVARNPGIRLVRSPYDDASTLVAMPALRLDAALLHVTEADERGNSVILSPDPFFDDLMGRAAERVYLSCEQIVATAKICNHDRARYQPFERSVVTGVVEAPFGAHPTAGVPGYGIDIEHLKEYNAATTPEAWAAYRARYVDLPSHDDYLAAVGGRLRINSIPPPVY
;
A
#
# COMPACT_ATOMS: atom_id res chain seq x y z
N MET A 1 -7.93 0.36 -25.31
CA MET A 1 -8.53 -0.45 -24.23
C MET A 1 -8.81 0.47 -23.07
N ASN A 2 -10.09 0.56 -22.67
CA ASN A 2 -10.55 1.28 -21.50
C ASN A 2 -10.34 0.37 -20.27
N LYS A 3 -9.65 0.88 -19.25
CA LYS A 3 -9.28 0.20 -18.00
C LYS A 3 -10.04 0.75 -16.80
N LYS A 4 -11.05 1.61 -17.01
CA LYS A 4 -11.87 2.12 -15.92
C LYS A 4 -12.60 0.97 -15.23
N MET A 5 -12.57 1.00 -13.91
CA MET A 5 -13.20 0.04 -13.02
C MET A 5 -13.78 0.78 -11.82
N THR A 6 -14.74 0.16 -11.16
CA THR A 6 -15.16 0.47 -9.79
C THR A 6 -14.25 -0.24 -8.79
N ALA A 7 -14.23 0.22 -7.53
CA ALA A 7 -13.50 -0.47 -6.47
C ALA A 7 -13.99 -1.93 -6.29
N ALA A 8 -15.30 -2.15 -6.36
CA ALA A 8 -15.91 -3.48 -6.29
C ALA A 8 -15.45 -4.39 -7.43
N GLU A 9 -15.35 -3.88 -8.66
CA GLU A 9 -14.82 -4.65 -9.80
C GLU A 9 -13.34 -5.02 -9.60
N VAL A 10 -12.53 -4.14 -9.01
CA VAL A 10 -11.13 -4.43 -8.66
C VAL A 10 -11.08 -5.57 -7.64
N VAL A 11 -11.83 -5.46 -6.54
CA VAL A 11 -11.86 -6.48 -5.48
C VAL A 11 -12.41 -7.81 -6.00
N ALA A 12 -13.35 -7.80 -6.95
CA ALA A 12 -13.83 -9.01 -7.61
C ALA A 12 -12.78 -9.73 -8.47
N GLN A 13 -11.66 -9.09 -8.83
CA GLN A 13 -10.52 -9.74 -9.48
C GLN A 13 -9.53 -10.38 -8.50
N LEU A 14 -9.62 -10.03 -7.22
CA LEU A 14 -8.77 -10.59 -6.17
C LEU A 14 -9.34 -11.93 -5.68
N ARG A 15 -8.52 -12.73 -5.00
CA ARG A 15 -8.88 -14.04 -4.46
C ARG A 15 -8.24 -14.25 -3.10
N ASP A 16 -8.85 -15.12 -2.30
CA ASP A 16 -8.26 -15.61 -1.06
C ASP A 16 -6.85 -16.16 -1.34
N GLY A 17 -5.94 -15.92 -0.41
CA GLY A 17 -4.57 -16.43 -0.50
C GLY A 17 -3.59 -15.64 -1.37
N MET A 18 -4.04 -14.61 -2.09
CA MET A 18 -3.18 -13.76 -2.92
C MET A 18 -2.13 -13.00 -2.10
N THR A 19 -0.99 -12.75 -2.74
CA THR A 19 0.04 -11.81 -2.31
C THR A 19 -0.23 -10.44 -2.92
N ILE A 20 -0.60 -9.48 -2.09
CA ILE A 20 -1.02 -8.13 -2.49
C ILE A 20 0.00 -7.11 -1.99
N GLY A 21 0.59 -6.35 -2.91
CA GLY A 21 1.34 -5.15 -2.58
C GLY A 21 0.41 -3.96 -2.35
N ILE A 22 0.62 -3.23 -1.25
CA ILE A 22 -0.11 -1.98 -0.99
C ILE A 22 0.89 -0.82 -1.01
N GLY A 23 0.72 0.07 -1.99
CA GLY A 23 1.60 1.22 -2.23
C GLY A 23 1.49 2.29 -1.15
N GLY A 24 2.08 3.44 -1.43
CA GLY A 24 2.25 4.51 -0.45
C GLY A 24 3.20 4.12 0.69
N TRP A 25 3.21 4.94 1.74
CA TRP A 25 4.16 4.83 2.84
C TRP A 25 3.54 5.27 4.14
N ALA A 26 3.50 4.41 5.17
CA ALA A 26 2.94 4.80 6.47
C ALA A 26 1.56 5.48 6.31
N THR A 27 1.42 6.74 6.72
CA THR A 27 0.23 7.58 6.54
C THR A 27 0.32 8.52 5.34
N ARG A 28 0.95 8.07 4.25
CA ARG A 28 1.15 8.85 3.02
C ARG A 28 0.69 8.06 1.80
N ARG A 29 -0.31 8.60 1.09
CA ARG A 29 -0.83 8.13 -0.20
C ARG A 29 -1.19 6.64 -0.24
N LYS A 30 -1.72 6.09 0.86
CA LYS A 30 -2.23 4.71 0.88
C LYS A 30 -3.50 4.62 0.03
N PRO A 31 -3.77 3.54 -0.73
CA PRO A 31 -5.00 3.35 -1.50
C PRO A 31 -6.19 2.96 -0.60
N MET A 32 -6.53 3.80 0.38
CA MET A 32 -7.45 3.46 1.46
C MET A 32 -8.87 3.16 0.97
N ALA A 33 -9.33 3.76 -0.13
CA ALA A 33 -10.60 3.41 -0.77
C ALA A 33 -10.65 1.93 -1.20
N LEU A 34 -9.57 1.42 -1.80
CA LEU A 34 -9.48 0.01 -2.18
C LEU A 34 -9.32 -0.90 -0.96
N VAL A 35 -8.58 -0.46 0.06
CA VAL A 35 -8.46 -1.19 1.34
C VAL A 35 -9.84 -1.34 2.01
N ARG A 36 -10.63 -0.26 2.09
CA ARG A 36 -12.00 -0.32 2.63
C ARG A 36 -12.89 -1.28 1.84
N GLU A 37 -12.76 -1.31 0.52
CA GLU A 37 -13.47 -2.30 -0.32
C GLU A 37 -13.10 -3.75 0.05
N ILE A 38 -11.81 -4.02 0.28
CA ILE A 38 -11.35 -5.35 0.73
C ILE A 38 -11.96 -5.69 2.10
N LEU A 39 -12.03 -4.73 3.03
CA LEU A 39 -12.63 -4.94 4.35
C LEU A 39 -14.12 -5.31 4.30
N ARG A 40 -14.86 -4.78 3.31
CA ARG A 40 -16.28 -5.11 3.06
C ARG A 40 -16.48 -6.44 2.34
N SER A 41 -15.45 -6.91 1.65
CA SER A 41 -15.50 -8.16 0.87
C SER A 41 -15.32 -9.41 1.74
N PRO A 42 -15.67 -10.61 1.23
CA PRO A 42 -15.39 -11.87 1.92
C PRO A 42 -13.92 -12.32 1.83
N LEU A 43 -13.05 -11.56 1.15
CA LEU A 43 -11.64 -11.94 0.95
C LEU A 43 -10.95 -12.23 2.28
N ARG A 44 -10.06 -13.21 2.31
CA ARG A 44 -9.27 -13.59 3.49
C ARG A 44 -7.96 -14.24 3.09
N ASP A 45 -7.19 -14.62 4.10
CA ASP A 45 -5.93 -15.35 3.97
C ASP A 45 -4.89 -14.62 3.10
N LEU A 46 -4.92 -13.30 3.07
CA LEU A 46 -4.07 -12.47 2.21
C LEU A 46 -2.64 -12.43 2.74
N THR A 47 -1.67 -12.48 1.83
CA THR A 47 -0.30 -12.07 2.12
C THR A 47 -0.14 -10.62 1.70
N VAL A 48 0.19 -9.72 2.61
CA VAL A 48 0.35 -8.29 2.29
C VAL A 48 1.83 -7.91 2.28
N VAL A 49 2.25 -7.17 1.26
CA VAL A 49 3.57 -6.54 1.18
C VAL A 49 3.40 -5.03 1.24
N ALA A 50 3.93 -4.38 2.29
CA ALA A 50 3.69 -2.95 2.49
C ALA A 50 4.80 -2.25 3.27
N TYR A 51 5.01 -0.96 2.96
CA TYR A 51 5.54 0.01 3.92
C TYR A 51 4.38 0.47 4.78
N GLY A 52 4.12 -0.25 5.86
CA GLY A 52 2.80 -0.33 6.49
C GLY A 52 2.38 0.94 7.24
N GLY A 53 1.09 1.23 7.20
CA GLY A 53 0.41 2.18 8.07
C GLY A 53 -1.02 1.71 8.39
N PRO A 54 -2.05 2.57 8.29
CA PRO A 54 -3.41 2.20 8.65
C PRO A 54 -4.02 1.14 7.71
N ASP A 55 -3.46 0.98 6.50
CA ASP A 55 -3.81 -0.12 5.59
C ASP A 55 -3.60 -1.49 6.24
N VAL A 56 -2.43 -1.69 6.86
CA VAL A 56 -2.07 -2.94 7.53
C VAL A 56 -2.91 -3.16 8.78
N GLY A 57 -3.07 -2.13 9.61
CA GLY A 57 -3.85 -2.24 10.85
C GLY A 57 -5.33 -2.54 10.60
N LEU A 58 -5.96 -1.89 9.61
CA LEU A 58 -7.34 -2.19 9.20
C LEU A 58 -7.51 -3.65 8.72
N LEU A 59 -6.58 -4.15 7.91
CA LEU A 59 -6.62 -5.53 7.42
C LEU A 59 -6.38 -6.54 8.55
N ALA A 60 -5.50 -6.22 9.50
CA ALA A 60 -5.27 -7.03 10.69
C ALA A 60 -6.53 -7.11 11.58
N ALA A 61 -7.13 -5.96 11.90
CA ALA A 61 -8.36 -5.87 12.71
C ALA A 61 -9.55 -6.60 12.08
N ALA A 62 -9.62 -6.62 10.74
CA ALA A 62 -10.64 -7.32 9.98
C ALA A 62 -10.34 -8.81 9.74
N GLY A 63 -9.23 -9.35 10.28
CA GLY A 63 -8.86 -10.77 10.13
C GLY A 63 -8.54 -11.17 8.69
N LYS A 64 -8.06 -10.23 7.86
CA LYS A 64 -7.81 -10.45 6.43
C LYS A 64 -6.43 -11.05 6.13
N LEU A 65 -5.51 -10.96 7.08
CA LEU A 65 -4.10 -11.32 6.89
C LEU A 65 -3.84 -12.79 7.26
N ARG A 66 -3.24 -13.53 6.33
CA ARG A 66 -2.47 -14.76 6.61
C ARG A 66 -1.03 -14.44 6.94
N LYS A 67 -0.43 -13.51 6.18
CA LYS A 67 0.99 -13.14 6.31
C LYS A 67 1.22 -11.66 5.99
N LEU A 68 2.16 -11.03 6.69
CA LEU A 68 2.61 -9.68 6.42
C LEU A 68 4.12 -9.64 6.16
N ILE A 69 4.52 -9.05 5.03
CA ILE A 69 5.92 -8.79 4.66
C ILE A 69 6.13 -7.28 4.66
N PHE A 70 7.00 -6.77 5.52
CA PHE A 70 7.05 -5.33 5.78
C PHE A 70 8.38 -4.87 6.38
N GLY A 71 8.70 -3.58 6.18
CA GLY A 71 9.87 -2.92 6.79
C GLY A 71 9.53 -2.27 8.13
N PHE A 72 8.36 -1.64 8.22
CA PHE A 72 7.79 -1.08 9.43
C PHE A 72 6.25 -1.01 9.30
N VAL A 73 5.56 -0.78 10.42
CA VAL A 73 4.16 -0.35 10.44
C VAL A 73 4.05 0.88 11.35
N SER A 74 3.67 2.03 10.78
CA SER A 74 3.67 3.32 11.48
C SER A 74 2.50 4.19 11.04
N LEU A 75 1.98 5.00 11.97
CA LEU A 75 1.03 6.05 11.64
C LEU A 75 1.70 7.43 11.48
N ASP A 76 3.03 7.48 11.43
CA ASP A 76 3.92 8.66 11.43
C ASP A 76 3.68 9.60 12.62
N VAL A 77 2.57 10.32 12.60
CA VAL A 77 2.15 11.30 13.61
C VAL A 77 1.68 10.65 14.92
N LEU A 78 1.26 9.38 14.84
CA LEU A 78 1.03 8.53 16.00
C LEU A 78 2.07 7.39 15.94
N PRO A 79 2.82 7.12 17.02
CA PRO A 79 4.00 6.27 16.95
C PRO A 79 3.70 4.79 16.66
N LEU A 80 2.46 4.33 16.86
CA LEU A 80 2.10 2.91 16.69
C LEU A 80 0.67 2.74 16.20
N ASP A 81 0.47 1.80 15.27
CA ASP A 81 -0.85 1.27 14.92
C ASP A 81 -1.24 0.16 15.92
N MET A 82 -2.29 0.42 16.70
CA MET A 82 -2.73 -0.44 17.79
C MET A 82 -3.39 -1.73 17.29
N HIS A 83 -4.04 -1.70 16.13
CA HIS A 83 -4.64 -2.89 15.54
C HIS A 83 -3.57 -3.87 15.05
N PHE A 84 -2.55 -3.36 14.37
CA PHE A 84 -1.37 -4.13 14.02
C PHE A 84 -0.68 -4.70 15.27
N ARG A 85 -0.43 -3.87 16.29
CA ARG A 85 0.20 -4.31 17.54
C ARG A 85 -0.58 -5.47 18.18
N ASN A 86 -1.86 -5.28 18.39
CA ASN A 86 -2.71 -6.25 19.08
C ASN A 86 -2.74 -7.59 18.33
N ALA A 87 -2.94 -7.53 17.01
CA ALA A 87 -2.97 -8.74 16.18
C ALA A 87 -1.60 -9.45 16.14
N ARG A 88 -0.50 -8.70 16.06
CA ARG A 88 0.86 -9.28 16.09
C ARG A 88 1.18 -9.92 17.44
N GLN A 89 0.85 -9.28 18.55
CA GLN A 89 1.06 -9.82 19.90
C GLN A 89 0.21 -11.07 20.16
N ALA A 90 -0.97 -11.17 19.53
CA ALA A 90 -1.83 -12.34 19.58
C ALA A 90 -1.38 -13.47 18.64
N GLY A 91 -0.36 -13.27 17.79
CA GLY A 91 0.08 -14.26 16.80
C GLY A 91 -0.94 -14.52 15.70
N ALA A 92 -1.76 -13.52 15.35
CA ALA A 92 -2.89 -13.69 14.43
C ALA A 92 -2.50 -13.97 12.97
N PHE A 93 -1.26 -13.65 12.57
CA PHE A 93 -0.75 -13.85 11.21
C PHE A 93 0.77 -14.08 11.21
N GLU A 94 1.28 -14.70 10.15
CA GLU A 94 2.73 -14.87 9.95
C GLU A 94 3.40 -13.55 9.55
N VAL A 95 4.69 -13.40 9.88
CA VAL A 95 5.44 -12.21 9.50
C VAL A 95 6.73 -12.56 8.78
N MET A 96 7.08 -11.73 7.80
CA MET A 96 8.44 -11.59 7.29
C MET A 96 8.83 -10.13 7.50
N GLU A 97 9.31 -9.84 8.70
CA GLU A 97 9.81 -8.51 9.05
C GLU A 97 11.22 -8.34 8.49
N LEU A 98 11.42 -7.26 7.75
CA LEU A 98 12.62 -6.98 6.99
C LEU A 98 13.16 -5.60 7.35
N ASP A 99 14.41 -5.34 6.99
CA ASP A 99 14.84 -3.96 6.82
C ASP A 99 14.06 -3.31 5.66
N GLU A 100 13.81 -2.01 5.75
CA GLU A 100 13.09 -1.23 4.75
C GLU A 100 13.72 -1.32 3.35
N GLY A 101 15.05 -1.26 3.29
CA GLY A 101 15.83 -1.44 2.06
C GLY A 101 15.80 -2.88 1.55
N MET A 102 15.60 -3.88 2.41
CA MET A 102 15.38 -5.27 1.97
C MET A 102 14.01 -5.43 1.29
N VAL A 103 12.96 -4.76 1.77
CA VAL A 103 11.66 -4.73 1.05
C VAL A 103 11.85 -4.12 -0.33
N GLN A 104 12.55 -2.98 -0.43
CA GLN A 104 12.84 -2.32 -1.69
C GLN A 104 13.61 -3.25 -2.65
N LEU A 105 14.64 -3.93 -2.16
CA LEU A 105 15.44 -4.86 -2.95
C LEU A 105 14.64 -6.09 -3.40
N GLY A 106 13.76 -6.62 -2.54
CA GLY A 106 12.87 -7.72 -2.90
C GLY A 106 11.88 -7.33 -4.01
N LEU A 107 11.27 -6.14 -3.92
CA LEU A 107 10.42 -5.60 -4.97
C LEU A 107 11.20 -5.34 -6.26
N ARG A 108 12.43 -4.79 -6.15
CA ARG A 108 13.31 -4.56 -7.30
C ARG A 108 13.72 -5.86 -7.98
N ALA A 109 14.05 -6.91 -7.23
CA ALA A 109 14.35 -8.23 -7.77
C ALA A 109 13.16 -8.78 -8.58
N ALA A 110 11.95 -8.66 -8.04
CA ALA A 110 10.72 -9.06 -8.73
C ALA A 110 10.49 -8.24 -10.02
N ALA A 111 10.62 -6.91 -9.95
CA ALA A 111 10.49 -6.02 -11.10
C ALA A 111 11.52 -6.31 -12.22
N MET A 112 12.75 -6.66 -11.85
CA MET A 112 13.82 -7.07 -12.76
C MET A 112 13.67 -8.52 -13.26
N ARG A 113 12.72 -9.29 -12.71
CA ARG A 113 12.50 -10.71 -13.00
C ARG A 113 13.73 -11.59 -12.69
N VAL A 114 14.49 -11.22 -11.66
CA VAL A 114 15.60 -12.02 -11.12
C VAL A 114 15.16 -12.71 -9.82
N PRO A 115 15.74 -13.86 -9.45
CA PRO A 115 15.29 -14.60 -8.27
C PRO A 115 15.62 -13.89 -6.95
N PHE A 116 16.71 -13.13 -6.89
CA PHE A 116 17.14 -12.39 -5.71
C PHE A 116 18.08 -11.24 -6.11
N LEU A 117 18.31 -10.30 -5.18
CA LEU A 117 19.42 -9.34 -5.25
C LEU A 117 20.37 -9.50 -4.06
N PRO A 118 21.69 -9.47 -4.27
CA PRO A 118 22.67 -9.54 -3.19
C PRO A 118 22.73 -8.21 -2.42
N THR A 119 22.80 -8.26 -1.08
CA THR A 119 22.92 -7.07 -0.23
C THR A 119 23.62 -7.38 1.10
N PRO A 120 24.42 -6.46 1.66
CA PRO A 120 24.89 -6.61 3.04
C PRO A 120 23.81 -6.29 4.07
N VAL A 121 22.71 -5.64 3.67
CA VAL A 121 21.62 -5.23 4.57
C VAL A 121 20.99 -6.46 5.22
N GLY A 122 20.76 -6.37 6.54
CA GLY A 122 20.25 -7.46 7.37
C GLY A 122 21.33 -8.36 7.98
N LEU A 123 22.57 -8.32 7.48
CA LEU A 123 23.68 -9.01 8.16
C LEU A 123 23.97 -8.35 9.51
N GLY A 124 24.25 -9.17 10.51
CA GLY A 124 24.50 -8.69 11.88
C GLY A 124 23.25 -8.27 12.65
N THR A 125 22.05 -8.46 12.08
CA THR A 125 20.77 -8.23 12.77
C THR A 125 19.98 -9.53 12.93
N ASP A 126 18.91 -9.47 13.71
CA ASP A 126 17.97 -10.58 13.86
C ASP A 126 17.17 -10.88 12.59
N VAL A 127 17.18 -10.01 11.57
CA VAL A 127 16.38 -10.18 10.34
C VAL A 127 16.68 -11.52 9.68
N VAL A 128 17.94 -11.90 9.50
CA VAL A 128 18.30 -13.19 8.87
C VAL A 128 17.92 -14.36 9.78
N ALA A 129 18.13 -14.24 11.09
CA ALA A 129 17.81 -15.31 12.05
C ALA A 129 16.30 -15.56 12.20
N ARG A 130 15.48 -14.52 12.12
CA ARG A 130 14.02 -14.56 12.24
C ARG A 130 13.31 -14.93 10.94
N ASN A 131 14.01 -14.86 9.81
CA ASN A 131 13.46 -15.17 8.49
C ASN A 131 14.21 -16.37 7.87
N PRO A 132 13.90 -17.62 8.28
CA PRO A 132 14.61 -18.82 7.83
C PRO A 132 14.38 -19.16 6.36
N GLY A 133 13.63 -18.35 5.60
CA GLY A 133 13.54 -18.42 4.14
C GLY A 133 14.60 -17.60 3.42
N ILE A 134 15.25 -16.64 4.10
CA ILE A 134 16.35 -15.85 3.54
C ILE A 134 17.62 -16.70 3.52
N ARG A 135 18.39 -16.60 2.44
CA ARG A 135 19.64 -17.34 2.24
C ARG A 135 20.79 -16.37 2.06
N LEU A 136 22.01 -16.86 2.30
CA LEU A 136 23.24 -16.12 2.01
C LEU A 136 23.81 -16.59 0.67
N VAL A 137 24.55 -15.70 0.01
CA VAL A 137 25.27 -15.96 -1.24
C VAL A 137 26.69 -15.43 -1.13
N ARG A 138 27.66 -16.17 -1.67
CA ARG A 138 29.07 -15.75 -1.69
C ARG A 138 29.40 -15.05 -3.01
N SER A 139 30.10 -13.92 -2.94
CA SER A 139 30.64 -13.21 -4.10
C SER A 139 31.55 -14.15 -4.90
N PRO A 140 31.39 -14.22 -6.23
CA PRO A 140 32.29 -14.99 -7.09
C PRO A 140 33.61 -14.24 -7.40
N TYR A 141 33.80 -13.02 -6.89
CA TYR A 141 35.00 -12.19 -7.09
C TYR A 141 35.97 -12.31 -5.89
N ASP A 142 37.16 -11.73 -6.02
CA ASP A 142 38.29 -11.86 -5.07
C ASP A 142 37.94 -11.45 -3.63
N ASP A 143 37.00 -10.52 -3.44
CA ASP A 143 36.53 -10.08 -2.12
C ASP A 143 35.84 -11.22 -1.34
N ALA A 144 35.28 -12.18 -2.08
CA ALA A 144 34.63 -13.39 -1.59
C ALA A 144 33.59 -13.13 -0.47
N SER A 145 33.00 -11.93 -0.44
CA SER A 145 32.06 -11.50 0.60
C SER A 145 30.83 -12.40 0.65
N THR A 146 30.31 -12.60 1.86
CA THR A 146 29.03 -13.29 2.06
C THR A 146 27.94 -12.24 2.24
N LEU A 147 26.94 -12.27 1.38
CA LEU A 147 25.85 -11.31 1.30
C LEU A 147 24.51 -12.00 1.53
N VAL A 148 23.48 -11.25 1.92
CA VAL A 148 22.09 -11.72 1.88
C VAL A 148 21.63 -11.81 0.44
N ALA A 149 21.07 -12.95 0.06
CA ALA A 149 20.31 -13.12 -1.18
C ALA A 149 18.84 -12.76 -0.91
N MET A 150 18.50 -11.48 -1.00
CA MET A 150 17.14 -11.01 -0.73
C MET A 150 16.20 -11.50 -1.84
N PRO A 151 15.24 -12.40 -1.56
CA PRO A 151 14.41 -13.01 -2.58
C PRO A 151 13.46 -12.01 -3.23
N ALA A 152 13.09 -12.27 -4.48
CA ALA A 152 12.07 -11.50 -5.17
C ALA A 152 10.71 -11.55 -4.45
N LEU A 153 10.16 -10.38 -4.13
CA LEU A 153 8.81 -10.23 -3.58
C LEU A 153 7.81 -10.12 -4.74
N ARG A 154 7.47 -11.26 -5.34
CA ARG A 154 6.48 -11.35 -6.42
C ARG A 154 5.07 -11.14 -5.86
N LEU A 155 4.25 -10.38 -6.58
CA LEU A 155 2.90 -10.01 -6.14
C LEU A 155 1.87 -10.49 -7.17
N ASP A 156 0.75 -11.03 -6.69
CA ASP A 156 -0.39 -11.34 -7.55
C ASP A 156 -1.12 -10.05 -7.97
N ALA A 157 -1.17 -9.07 -7.07
CA ALA A 157 -1.73 -7.75 -7.34
C ALA A 157 -0.99 -6.63 -6.60
N ALA A 158 -0.98 -5.44 -7.18
CA ALA A 158 -0.59 -4.20 -6.52
C ALA A 158 -1.75 -3.21 -6.49
N LEU A 159 -2.01 -2.62 -5.33
CA LEU A 159 -2.98 -1.55 -5.12
C LEU A 159 -2.21 -0.27 -4.88
N LEU A 160 -2.38 0.72 -5.75
CA LEU A 160 -1.66 1.99 -5.69
C LEU A 160 -2.63 3.16 -5.73
N HIS A 161 -2.22 4.30 -5.19
CA HIS A 161 -2.99 5.54 -5.28
C HIS A 161 -2.16 6.63 -5.97
N VAL A 162 -2.71 7.26 -7.00
CA VAL A 162 -2.04 8.27 -7.82
C VAL A 162 -2.84 9.56 -7.86
N THR A 163 -2.19 10.68 -8.20
CA THR A 163 -2.90 11.97 -8.25
C THR A 163 -3.88 12.02 -9.41
N GLU A 164 -3.44 11.69 -10.62
CA GLU A 164 -4.33 11.63 -11.78
C GLU A 164 -4.02 10.39 -12.61
N ALA A 165 -5.04 9.88 -13.29
CA ALA A 165 -4.90 8.82 -14.27
C ALA A 165 -5.78 9.07 -15.50
N ASP A 166 -5.53 8.39 -16.61
CA ASP A 166 -6.48 8.30 -17.71
C ASP A 166 -7.11 6.91 -17.81
N GLU A 167 -8.12 6.77 -18.66
CA GLU A 167 -8.80 5.48 -18.88
C GLU A 167 -7.90 4.40 -19.50
N ARG A 168 -6.68 4.73 -19.94
CA ARG A 168 -5.73 3.78 -20.54
C ARG A 168 -4.70 3.28 -19.53
N GLY A 169 -4.70 3.84 -18.32
CA GLY A 169 -3.74 3.55 -17.26
C GLY A 169 -2.45 4.37 -17.34
N ASN A 170 -2.40 5.45 -18.11
CA ASN A 170 -1.35 6.44 -17.88
C ASN A 170 -1.67 7.16 -16.57
N SER A 171 -0.67 7.40 -15.72
CA SER A 171 -0.85 8.05 -14.42
C SER A 171 0.26 9.02 -14.11
N VAL A 172 0.01 9.89 -13.14
CA VAL A 172 0.97 10.83 -12.58
C VAL A 172 0.85 10.90 -11.07
N ILE A 173 2.00 11.01 -10.41
CA ILE A 173 2.10 11.28 -8.99
C ILE A 173 2.70 12.68 -8.84
N LEU A 174 1.88 13.63 -8.36
CA LEU A 174 2.32 15.01 -8.12
C LEU A 174 2.83 15.23 -6.70
N SER A 175 2.79 14.20 -5.86
CA SER A 175 3.40 14.20 -4.55
C SER A 175 4.93 14.38 -4.67
N PRO A 176 5.59 15.06 -3.72
CA PRO A 176 7.05 15.24 -3.72
C PRO A 176 7.83 13.93 -3.79
N ASP A 177 7.25 12.83 -3.29
CA ASP A 177 7.88 11.52 -3.24
C ASP A 177 7.00 10.48 -3.96
N PRO A 178 7.49 9.78 -5.00
CA PRO A 178 6.78 8.67 -5.62
C PRO A 178 6.77 7.40 -4.75
N PHE A 179 7.53 7.37 -3.66
CA PHE A 179 7.79 6.20 -2.82
C PHE A 179 8.33 5.04 -3.67
N PHE A 180 7.78 3.84 -3.46
CA PHE A 180 8.18 2.61 -4.15
C PHE A 180 7.02 2.05 -4.97
N ASP A 181 6.03 2.89 -5.31
CA ASP A 181 4.85 2.51 -6.08
C ASP A 181 5.22 1.94 -7.46
N ASP A 182 6.33 2.40 -8.04
CA ASP A 182 6.83 1.94 -9.32
C ASP A 182 7.45 0.54 -9.26
N LEU A 183 8.24 0.26 -8.21
CA LEU A 183 8.76 -1.08 -7.96
C LEU A 183 7.63 -2.04 -7.62
N MET A 184 6.68 -1.60 -6.80
CA MET A 184 5.53 -2.42 -6.40
C MET A 184 4.62 -2.74 -7.59
N GLY A 185 4.35 -1.76 -8.45
CA GLY A 185 3.60 -1.97 -9.69
C GLY A 185 4.31 -2.95 -10.63
N ARG A 186 5.63 -2.82 -10.81
CA ARG A 186 6.40 -3.72 -11.69
C ARG A 186 6.64 -5.11 -11.10
N ALA A 187 6.53 -5.28 -9.78
CA ALA A 187 6.63 -6.56 -9.10
C ALA A 187 5.33 -7.39 -9.15
N ALA A 188 4.22 -6.79 -9.60
CA ALA A 188 2.90 -7.41 -9.61
C ALA A 188 2.46 -7.94 -10.99
N GLU A 189 1.67 -9.02 -10.98
CA GLU A 189 1.00 -9.51 -12.19
C GLU A 189 -0.16 -8.60 -12.62
N ARG A 190 -0.88 -8.03 -11.65
CA ARG A 190 -1.99 -7.09 -11.89
C ARG A 190 -1.82 -5.81 -11.08
N VAL A 191 -2.00 -4.65 -11.71
CA VAL A 191 -1.86 -3.35 -11.03
C VAL A 191 -3.17 -2.57 -11.11
N TYR A 192 -3.70 -2.20 -9.95
CA TYR A 192 -4.91 -1.43 -9.81
C TYR A 192 -4.59 -0.06 -9.22
N LEU A 193 -4.93 0.98 -9.96
CA LEU A 193 -4.76 2.36 -9.52
C LEU A 193 -6.10 2.86 -8.99
N SER A 194 -6.09 3.46 -7.82
CA SER A 194 -7.07 4.48 -7.45
C SER A 194 -6.48 5.86 -7.75
N CYS A 195 -7.28 6.81 -8.19
CA CYS A 195 -6.82 8.17 -8.48
C CYS A 195 -7.78 9.23 -7.99
N GLU A 196 -7.27 10.42 -7.68
CA GLU A 196 -8.11 11.56 -7.31
C GLU A 196 -9.01 11.99 -8.47
N GLN A 197 -8.50 11.91 -9.71
CA GLN A 197 -9.26 12.29 -10.90
C GLN A 197 -8.84 11.48 -12.13
N ILE A 198 -9.82 11.06 -12.92
CA ILE A 198 -9.60 10.59 -14.29
C ILE A 198 -9.62 11.78 -15.24
N VAL A 199 -8.54 11.94 -16.02
CA VAL A 199 -8.34 13.06 -16.95
C VAL A 199 -8.14 12.56 -18.37
N ALA A 200 -8.27 13.46 -19.35
CA ALA A 200 -7.97 13.13 -20.74
C ALA A 200 -6.48 12.79 -20.91
N THR A 201 -6.16 11.80 -21.75
CA THR A 201 -4.77 11.37 -22.01
C THR A 201 -3.85 12.52 -22.37
N ALA A 202 -4.31 13.52 -23.14
CA ALA A 202 -3.53 14.69 -23.52
C ALA A 202 -3.06 15.55 -22.33
N LYS A 203 -3.80 15.54 -21.21
CA LYS A 203 -3.41 16.23 -19.97
C LYS A 203 -2.21 15.54 -19.30
N ILE A 204 -2.05 14.22 -19.48
CA ILE A 204 -0.96 13.44 -18.88
C ILE A 204 0.22 13.32 -19.83
N CYS A 205 -0.03 12.95 -21.09
CA CYS A 205 1.00 12.69 -22.09
C CYS A 205 1.50 13.99 -22.74
N ASN A 206 2.13 14.86 -21.95
CA ASN A 206 2.88 16.01 -22.41
C ASN A 206 4.26 16.08 -21.75
N HIS A 207 5.17 16.82 -22.38
CA HIS A 207 6.57 16.91 -21.99
C HIS A 207 6.76 17.32 -20.51
N ASP A 208 5.98 18.29 -20.04
CA ASP A 208 6.14 18.86 -18.70
C ASP A 208 5.73 17.90 -17.58
N ARG A 209 4.93 16.88 -17.91
CA ARG A 209 4.40 15.91 -16.95
C ARG A 209 5.04 14.53 -17.02
N ALA A 210 5.86 14.27 -18.05
CA ALA A 210 6.53 12.98 -18.22
C ALA A 210 7.33 12.56 -16.97
N ARG A 211 7.97 13.52 -16.28
CA ARG A 211 8.74 13.27 -15.05
C ARG A 211 7.93 12.77 -13.86
N TYR A 212 6.61 12.95 -13.88
CA TYR A 212 5.70 12.53 -12.80
C TYR A 212 5.05 11.18 -13.08
N GLN A 213 5.32 10.56 -14.22
CA GLN A 213 4.78 9.25 -14.54
C GLN A 213 5.58 8.17 -13.81
N PRO A 214 4.96 7.41 -12.90
CA PRO A 214 5.70 6.45 -12.08
C PRO A 214 6.09 5.18 -12.84
N PHE A 215 5.26 4.75 -13.81
CA PHE A 215 5.46 3.52 -14.59
C PHE A 215 4.65 3.52 -15.89
N GLU A 216 4.97 2.55 -16.75
CA GLU A 216 4.42 2.42 -18.09
C GLU A 216 2.96 1.97 -18.03
N ARG A 217 2.08 2.53 -18.87
CA ARG A 217 0.66 2.11 -18.88
C ARG A 217 0.44 0.62 -19.12
N SER A 218 1.41 -0.09 -19.69
CA SER A 218 1.33 -1.54 -19.94
C SER A 218 1.31 -2.36 -18.66
N VAL A 219 1.83 -1.84 -17.54
CA VAL A 219 1.76 -2.55 -16.25
C VAL A 219 0.39 -2.40 -15.58
N VAL A 220 -0.39 -1.38 -15.96
CA VAL A 220 -1.69 -1.08 -15.33
C VAL A 220 -2.79 -2.00 -15.84
N THR A 221 -3.51 -2.65 -14.93
CA THR A 221 -4.66 -3.49 -15.23
C THR A 221 -5.97 -2.72 -15.14
N GLY A 222 -6.16 -1.91 -14.08
CA GLY A 222 -7.40 -1.17 -13.82
C GLY A 222 -7.18 0.20 -13.19
N VAL A 223 -8.13 1.11 -13.42
CA VAL A 223 -8.12 2.49 -12.89
C VAL A 223 -9.48 2.81 -12.28
N VAL A 224 -9.48 3.24 -11.02
CA VAL A 224 -10.65 3.62 -10.23
C VAL A 224 -10.57 5.10 -9.89
N GLU A 225 -11.58 5.88 -10.26
CA GLU A 225 -11.70 7.25 -9.76
C GLU A 225 -12.22 7.21 -8.32
N ALA A 226 -11.39 7.63 -7.38
CA ALA A 226 -11.70 7.68 -5.95
C ALA A 226 -11.15 8.99 -5.37
N PRO A 227 -11.88 10.12 -5.52
CA PRO A 227 -11.48 11.40 -4.94
C PRO A 227 -11.36 11.28 -3.41
N PHE A 228 -10.30 11.82 -2.84
CA PHE A 228 -9.88 11.64 -1.44
C PHE A 228 -9.67 10.16 -1.07
N GLY A 229 -9.27 9.35 -2.05
CA GLY A 229 -9.14 7.90 -1.93
C GLY A 229 -8.04 7.48 -0.97
N ALA A 230 -7.10 8.38 -0.65
CA ALA A 230 -6.05 8.13 0.33
C ALA A 230 -6.43 8.46 1.77
N HIS A 231 -7.49 9.23 2.01
CA HIS A 231 -7.94 9.55 3.37
C HIS A 231 -8.15 8.27 4.20
N PRO A 232 -7.64 8.19 5.46
CA PRO A 232 -7.12 9.30 6.30
C PRO A 232 -5.62 9.62 6.14
N THR A 233 -4.94 8.97 5.21
CA THR A 233 -3.53 9.27 4.88
C THR A 233 -3.44 10.52 3.99
N ALA A 234 -2.26 11.14 3.91
CA ALA A 234 -2.08 12.32 3.08
C ALA A 234 -2.21 12.00 1.58
N GLY A 235 -2.92 12.84 0.84
CA GLY A 235 -3.03 12.80 -0.62
C GLY A 235 -2.35 14.02 -1.25
N VAL A 236 -1.06 14.23 -0.96
CA VAL A 236 -0.30 15.40 -1.44
C VAL A 236 -0.26 15.43 -2.97
N PRO A 237 -0.47 16.60 -3.63
CA PRO A 237 -0.57 17.95 -3.04
C PRO A 237 -1.97 18.38 -2.56
N GLY A 238 -2.99 17.53 -2.66
CA GLY A 238 -4.38 17.90 -2.38
C GLY A 238 -4.68 18.13 -0.90
N TYR A 239 -4.36 17.16 -0.05
CA TYR A 239 -4.73 17.19 1.38
C TYR A 239 -3.70 16.48 2.26
N GLY A 240 -3.66 16.88 3.55
CA GLY A 240 -2.79 16.30 4.56
C GLY A 240 -3.32 15.06 5.26
N ILE A 241 -2.66 14.70 6.36
CA ILE A 241 -3.01 13.54 7.20
C ILE A 241 -4.15 13.93 8.13
N ASP A 242 -5.26 13.18 8.14
CA ASP A 242 -6.35 13.41 9.11
C ASP A 242 -6.00 12.78 10.47
N ILE A 243 -5.30 13.54 11.29
CA ILE A 243 -4.84 13.11 12.61
C ILE A 243 -6.02 12.80 13.55
N GLU A 244 -7.12 13.53 13.44
CA GLU A 244 -8.31 13.31 14.27
C GLU A 244 -8.94 11.95 13.95
N HIS A 245 -9.12 11.65 12.67
CA HIS A 245 -9.63 10.36 12.22
C HIS A 245 -8.68 9.22 12.60
N LEU A 246 -7.36 9.40 12.44
CA LEU A 246 -6.38 8.39 12.86
C LEU A 246 -6.41 8.13 14.37
N LYS A 247 -6.64 9.15 15.21
CA LYS A 247 -6.80 8.96 16.66
C LYS A 247 -8.06 8.16 16.99
N GLU A 248 -9.19 8.47 16.34
CA GLU A 248 -10.45 7.72 16.53
C GLU A 248 -10.27 6.25 16.12
N TYR A 249 -9.71 6.01 14.93
CA TYR A 249 -9.36 4.68 14.43
C TYR A 249 -8.46 3.90 15.41
N ASN A 250 -7.38 4.53 15.87
CA ASN A 250 -6.37 3.87 16.70
C ASN A 250 -6.85 3.60 18.13
N ALA A 251 -7.88 4.32 18.59
CA ALA A 251 -8.53 4.09 19.89
C ALA A 251 -9.55 2.93 19.85
N ALA A 252 -10.08 2.59 18.66
CA ALA A 252 -11.16 1.63 18.48
C ALA A 252 -10.72 0.16 18.59
N THR A 253 -10.08 -0.23 19.69
CA THR A 253 -9.39 -1.52 19.86
C THR A 253 -10.22 -2.62 20.54
N THR A 254 -11.30 -2.27 21.26
CA THR A 254 -12.22 -3.28 21.81
C THR A 254 -13.16 -3.79 20.71
N PRO A 255 -13.74 -5.00 20.84
CA PRO A 255 -14.69 -5.52 19.85
C PRO A 255 -15.86 -4.57 19.58
N GLU A 256 -16.40 -3.93 20.62
CA GLU A 256 -17.53 -2.99 20.52
C GLU A 256 -17.12 -1.69 19.82
N ALA A 257 -15.96 -1.14 20.19
CA ALA A 257 -15.44 0.08 19.59
C ALA A 257 -15.06 -0.14 18.12
N TRP A 258 -14.48 -1.30 17.79
CA TRP A 258 -14.17 -1.69 16.42
C TRP A 258 -15.43 -1.87 15.58
N ALA A 259 -16.45 -2.55 16.11
CA ALA A 259 -17.74 -2.69 15.43
C ALA A 259 -18.40 -1.34 15.16
N ALA A 260 -18.35 -0.41 16.13
CA ALA A 260 -18.84 0.96 15.96
C ALA A 260 -18.06 1.75 14.91
N TYR A 261 -16.72 1.66 14.93
CA TYR A 261 -15.86 2.30 13.93
C TYR A 261 -16.16 1.76 12.52
N ARG A 262 -16.31 0.43 12.39
CA ARG A 262 -16.67 -0.22 11.13
C ARG A 262 -18.02 0.26 10.61
N ALA A 263 -19.06 0.22 11.45
CA ALA A 263 -20.39 0.68 11.05
C ALA A 263 -20.39 2.14 10.59
N ARG A 264 -19.55 2.98 11.20
CA ARG A 264 -19.47 4.41 10.88
C ARG A 264 -18.67 4.72 9.61
N TYR A 265 -17.60 3.98 9.31
CA TYR A 265 -16.63 4.38 8.28
C TYR A 265 -16.24 3.31 7.26
N VAL A 266 -16.53 2.04 7.53
CA VAL A 266 -16.11 0.91 6.67
C VAL A 266 -17.31 0.28 6.00
N ASP A 267 -18.31 -0.13 6.78
CA ASP A 267 -19.48 -0.90 6.32
C ASP A 267 -20.55 0.01 5.73
N LEU A 268 -20.13 0.96 4.90
CA LEU A 268 -20.96 1.91 4.18
C LEU A 268 -21.20 1.44 2.74
N PRO A 269 -22.31 1.82 2.08
CA PRO A 269 -22.62 1.37 0.72
C PRO A 269 -21.61 1.85 -0.34
N SER A 270 -21.11 3.08 -0.22
CA SER A 270 -20.24 3.70 -1.21
C SER A 270 -19.08 4.50 -0.62
N HIS A 271 -18.11 4.84 -1.48
CA HIS A 271 -17.03 5.77 -1.11
C HIS A 271 -17.56 7.18 -0.84
N ASP A 272 -18.64 7.62 -1.49
CA ASP A 272 -19.25 8.92 -1.20
C ASP A 272 -19.90 8.96 0.19
N ASP A 273 -20.50 7.86 0.64
CA ASP A 273 -21.01 7.74 2.02
C ASP A 273 -19.87 7.84 3.04
N TYR A 274 -18.71 7.23 2.74
CA TYR A 274 -17.51 7.40 3.55
C TYR A 274 -17.08 8.86 3.63
N LEU A 275 -17.03 9.56 2.49
CA LEU A 275 -16.68 10.99 2.46
C LEU A 275 -17.66 11.82 3.28
N ALA A 276 -18.96 11.53 3.22
CA ALA A 276 -19.96 12.18 4.06
C ALA A 276 -19.74 11.89 5.56
N ALA A 277 -19.44 10.64 5.92
CA ALA A 277 -19.23 10.22 7.31
C ALA A 277 -18.01 10.87 7.98
N VAL A 278 -16.96 11.21 7.21
CA VAL A 278 -15.76 11.89 7.70
C VAL A 278 -15.86 13.43 7.64
N GLY A 279 -17.06 13.98 7.44
CA GLY A 279 -17.30 15.43 7.43
C GLY A 279 -17.27 16.10 6.05
N GLY A 280 -17.19 15.31 4.98
CA GLY A 280 -17.30 15.77 3.60
C GLY A 280 -15.98 16.20 2.96
N ARG A 281 -16.01 16.31 1.63
CA ARG A 281 -14.84 16.65 0.79
C ARG A 281 -14.16 17.97 1.21
N LEU A 282 -14.94 18.98 1.59
CA LEU A 282 -14.41 20.28 2.03
C LEU A 282 -13.57 20.16 3.32
N ARG A 283 -13.98 19.32 4.27
CA ARG A 283 -13.23 19.09 5.51
C ARG A 283 -11.93 18.32 5.27
N ILE A 284 -11.91 17.39 4.32
CA ILE A 284 -10.65 16.69 3.96
C ILE A 284 -9.71 17.66 3.26
N ASN A 285 -10.22 18.46 2.31
CA ASN A 285 -9.44 19.41 1.55
C ASN A 285 -8.89 20.58 2.40
N SER A 286 -9.49 20.86 3.57
CA SER A 286 -8.97 21.87 4.50
C SER A 286 -7.81 21.38 5.37
N ILE A 287 -7.47 20.07 5.33
CA ILE A 287 -6.35 19.52 6.09
C ILE A 287 -5.04 19.96 5.42
N PRO A 288 -4.18 20.72 6.11
CA PRO A 288 -2.94 21.21 5.51
C PRO A 288 -2.03 20.04 5.13
N PRO A 289 -1.49 20.01 3.90
CA PRO A 289 -0.48 19.03 3.52
C PRO A 289 0.71 19.04 4.49
N PRO A 290 1.30 17.88 4.82
CA PRO A 290 2.50 17.83 5.64
C PRO A 290 3.65 18.61 4.97
N VAL A 291 4.40 19.34 5.79
CA VAL A 291 5.68 19.93 5.38
C VAL A 291 6.75 18.89 5.68
N TYR A 292 7.45 18.45 4.63
CA TYR A 292 8.56 17.50 4.73
C TYR A 292 9.90 18.23 4.77
#